data_AF-A0AAF0UW99-F1
#
_entry.id   AF-A0AAF0UW99-F1
#
_cell.length_a   1.000
_cell.length_b   1.000
_cell.length_c   1.000
_cell.angle_alpha   90.00
_cell.angle_beta   90.00
_cell.angle_gamma   90.00
#
_symmetry.space_group_name_H-M   'P 1'
#
loop_
_entity.id
_entity.type
_entity.pdbx_description
1 polymer ?
#
loop_
_entity_poly.entity_id
_entity_poly.type
_entity_poly.pdbx_seq_one_letter_code
_entity_poly.pdbx_strand_id
1 'polypeptide(L)'
;MAASHALHELSILSLGLLSRGIHSTSVTRMGGHGHDEPFYLHAKHMYNLDRMSNQKLKMTLGVWSAVAIGVIVPVYAVVFQQKKTASG
;
A
#
# COMPACT_ATOMS: atom_id res chain seq x y z
N MET A 1 3.99 -45.28 3.38
CA MET A 1 3.54 -44.25 4.33
C MET A 1 4.70 -43.40 4.86
N ALA A 2 5.63 -42.98 3.99
CA ALA A 2 6.79 -42.15 4.36
C ALA A 2 6.90 -40.85 3.51
N ALA A 3 6.19 -40.78 2.38
CA ALA A 3 6.20 -39.59 1.51
C ALA A 3 5.34 -38.42 2.03
N SER A 4 4.37 -38.68 2.91
CA SER A 4 3.49 -37.63 3.47
C SER A 4 4.17 -36.76 4.53
N HIS A 5 5.25 -37.23 5.16
CA HIS A 5 6.01 -36.45 6.14
C HIS A 5 6.97 -35.45 5.48
N ALA A 6 7.46 -35.76 4.27
CA ALA A 6 8.40 -34.88 3.56
C ALA A 6 7.75 -33.62 2.99
N LEU A 7 6.45 -33.62 2.70
CA LEU A 7 5.77 -32.44 2.14
C LEU A 7 5.37 -31.40 3.19
N HIS A 8 5.30 -31.80 4.47
CA HIS A 8 5.10 -30.87 5.58
C HIS A 8 6.38 -30.08 5.88
N GLU A 9 7.54 -30.73 5.83
CA GLU A 9 8.85 -30.09 6.00
C GLU A 9 9.15 -29.05 4.90
N LEU A 10 8.72 -29.32 3.66
CA LEU A 10 8.87 -28.40 2.53
C LEU A 10 7.96 -27.17 2.63
N SER A 11 6.79 -27.30 3.28
CA SER A 11 5.89 -26.17 3.54
C SER A 11 6.42 -25.23 4.63
N ILE A 12 7.17 -25.75 5.61
CA ILE A 12 7.79 -24.94 6.67
C ILE A 12 9.02 -24.19 6.13
N LEU A 13 9.83 -24.83 5.27
CA LEU A 13 10.96 -24.15 4.61
C LEU A 13 10.53 -23.03 3.66
N SER A 14 9.39 -23.15 2.98
CA SER A 14 8.89 -22.10 2.08
C SER A 14 8.23 -20.92 2.80
N LEU A 15 7.74 -21.10 4.04
CA LEU A 15 7.12 -20.02 4.83
C LEU A 15 8.12 -19.27 5.72
N GLY A 16 9.32 -19.81 5.94
CA GLY A 16 10.35 -19.23 6.80
C GLY A 16 11.25 -18.16 6.15
N LEU A 17 11.20 -17.99 4.83
CA LEU A 17 12.15 -17.13 4.09
C LEU A 17 11.63 -15.72 3.77
N LEU A 18 10.56 -15.25 4.41
CA LEU A 18 10.02 -13.91 4.19
C LEU A 18 9.76 -13.12 5.48
N SER A 19 10.70 -13.17 6.43
CA SER A 19 10.82 -12.11 7.43
C SER A 19 11.63 -10.95 6.85
N ARG A 20 10.99 -10.16 5.98
CA ARG A 20 11.52 -8.87 5.51
C ARG A 20 11.34 -7.85 6.63
N GLY A 21 12.37 -7.69 7.45
CA GLY A 21 12.39 -6.73 8.55
C GLY A 21 13.74 -6.07 8.72
N ILE A 22 14.34 -5.52 7.67
CA ILE A 22 15.45 -4.56 7.84
C ILE A 22 14.85 -3.16 7.89
N HIS A 23 14.34 -2.81 9.07
CA HIS A 23 14.03 -1.42 9.42
C HIS A 23 15.30 -0.81 10.02
N SER A 24 16.19 -0.32 9.17
CA SER A 24 17.27 0.55 9.60
C SER A 24 16.78 1.98 9.48
N THR A 25 16.25 2.54 10.56
CA THR A 25 16.21 4.00 10.71
C THR A 25 17.63 4.44 11.01
N SER A 26 18.45 4.70 9.99
CA SER A 26 19.70 5.42 10.20
C SER A 26 19.32 6.78 10.79
N VAL A 27 19.61 6.99 12.08
CA VAL A 27 19.60 8.33 12.65
C VAL A 27 20.73 9.08 11.95
N THR A 28 20.36 9.94 10.99
CA THR A 28 21.29 10.90 10.39
C THR A 28 21.94 11.67 11.53
N ARG A 29 23.27 11.57 11.63
CA ARG A 29 24.04 12.30 12.64
C ARG A 29 23.73 13.79 12.50
N MET A 30 23.17 14.37 13.56
CA MET A 30 23.07 15.81 13.74
C MET A 30 24.48 16.40 13.72
N GLY A 31 24.77 17.20 12.68
CA GLY A 31 26.04 17.88 12.53
C GLY A 31 26.02 18.77 11.30
N GLY A 32 25.66 20.04 11.48
CA GLY A 32 25.77 21.05 10.43
C GLY A 32 24.99 22.31 10.76
N HIS A 33 25.71 23.35 11.17
CA HIS A 33 25.23 24.71 11.36
C HIS A 33 24.58 25.23 10.06
N GLY A 34 23.25 25.27 10.00
CA GLY A 34 22.49 25.72 8.83
C GLY A 34 21.08 26.06 9.25
N HIS A 35 20.74 27.34 9.12
CA HIS A 35 19.45 27.93 9.46
C HIS A 35 18.40 27.60 8.36
N ASP A 36 18.26 26.33 8.00
CA ASP A 36 17.38 25.85 6.92
C ASP A 36 16.70 24.55 7.36
N GLU A 37 15.76 24.67 8.28
CA GLU A 37 14.82 23.61 8.59
C GLU A 37 13.95 23.26 7.35
N PRO A 38 13.71 21.97 7.03
CA PRO A 38 12.95 21.62 5.85
C PRO A 38 11.53 22.18 5.97
N PHE A 39 11.04 22.84 4.92
CA PHE A 39 9.72 23.49 4.82
C PHE A 39 8.53 22.63 5.30
N TYR A 40 8.71 21.32 5.46
CA TYR A 40 7.72 20.37 5.95
C TYR A 40 7.72 20.15 7.47
N LEU A 41 8.80 20.49 8.19
CA LEU A 41 8.92 20.28 9.65
C LEU A 41 8.29 21.41 10.47
N HIS A 42 8.31 22.66 9.98
CA HIS A 42 7.75 23.84 10.67
C HIS A 42 6.61 24.52 9.89
N ALA A 43 5.98 23.82 8.94
CA ALA A 43 4.82 24.37 8.24
C ALA A 43 3.65 24.60 9.21
N LYS A 44 3.10 25.82 9.21
CA LYS A 44 1.89 26.16 9.98
C LYS A 44 0.66 25.32 9.58
N HIS A 45 0.63 24.85 8.33
CA HIS A 45 -0.41 23.96 7.82
C HIS A 45 0.21 22.61 7.47
N MET A 46 -0.35 21.54 8.04
CA MET A 46 0.12 20.16 7.90
C MET A 46 0.13 19.67 6.45
N TYR A 47 -0.78 20.18 5.62
CA TYR A 47 -0.78 19.89 4.20
C TYR A 47 -0.64 21.15 3.37
N ASN A 48 0.32 21.16 2.45
CA ASN A 48 0.49 22.24 1.47
C ASN A 48 -0.14 21.85 0.12
N LEU A 49 -1.48 21.80 0.08
CA LEU A 49 -2.19 21.41 -1.14
C LEU A 49 -2.05 22.46 -2.25
N ASP A 50 -1.99 23.75 -1.90
CA ASP A 50 -2.00 24.85 -2.87
C ASP A 50 -0.70 24.97 -3.65
N ARG A 51 0.40 24.38 -3.16
CA ARG A 51 1.66 24.25 -3.91
C ARG A 51 1.77 22.96 -4.71
N MET A 52 0.73 22.14 -4.75
CA MET A 52 0.71 20.96 -5.61
C MET A 52 0.49 21.37 -7.06
N SER A 53 1.47 21.10 -7.93
CA SER A 53 1.29 21.27 -9.38
C SER A 53 0.11 20.44 -9.88
N ASN A 54 -0.77 21.07 -10.67
CA ASN A 54 -2.02 20.50 -11.18
C ASN A 54 -2.96 19.98 -10.08
N GLN A 55 -3.06 20.71 -8.96
CA GLN A 55 -3.86 20.34 -7.77
C GLN A 55 -5.28 19.92 -8.12
N LYS A 56 -6.02 20.74 -8.90
CA LYS A 56 -7.41 20.46 -9.26
C LYS A 56 -7.54 19.15 -10.02
N LEU A 57 -6.69 18.93 -11.02
CA LEU A 57 -6.69 17.70 -11.82
C LEU A 57 -6.40 16.46 -10.96
N LYS A 58 -5.40 16.54 -10.07
CA LYS A 58 -5.01 15.43 -9.19
C LYS A 58 -6.09 15.10 -8.17
N MET A 59 -6.71 16.12 -7.58
CA MET A 59 -7.80 15.90 -6.63
C MET A 59 -9.04 15.33 -7.32
N THR A 60 -9.41 15.83 -8.50
CA THR A 60 -10.54 15.26 -9.25
C THR A 60 -10.25 13.83 -9.65
N LEU A 61 -9.06 13.52 -10.18
CA LEU A 61 -8.69 12.14 -10.54
C LEU A 61 -8.68 11.22 -9.30
N GLY A 62 -8.18 11.72 -8.17
CA GLY A 62 -8.22 11.00 -6.89
C GLY A 62 -9.65 10.65 -6.47
N VAL A 63 -10.56 11.61 -6.50
CA VAL A 63 -11.97 11.38 -6.16
C VAL A 63 -12.64 10.42 -7.15
N TRP A 64 -12.45 10.63 -8.45
CA TRP A 64 -13.05 9.78 -9.48
C TRP A 64 -12.55 8.34 -9.41
N SER A 65 -11.26 8.13 -9.15
CA SER A 65 -10.69 6.79 -8.97
C SER A 65 -11.23 6.09 -7.72
N ALA A 66 -11.34 6.81 -6.59
CA ALA A 66 -11.92 6.25 -5.37
C ALA A 66 -13.39 5.84 -5.58
N VAL A 67 -14.18 6.68 -6.24
CA VAL A 67 -15.58 6.37 -6.59
C VAL A 67 -15.65 5.17 -7.52
N ALA A 68 -14.81 5.12 -8.56
CA ALA A 68 -14.79 4.01 -9.51
C ALA A 68 -14.50 2.67 -8.81
N ILE A 69 -13.52 2.62 -7.91
CA ILE A 69 -13.22 1.40 -7.13
C ILE A 69 -14.41 1.03 -6.24
N GLY A 70 -15.06 2.00 -5.60
CA GLY A 70 -16.23 1.78 -4.76
C GLY A 70 -17.41 1.14 -5.49
N VAL A 71 -17.57 1.39 -6.80
CA VAL A 71 -18.66 0.83 -7.62
C VAL A 71 -18.23 -0.45 -8.35
N ILE A 72 -17.02 -0.49 -8.92
CA ILE A 72 -16.56 -1.62 -9.75
C ILE A 72 -16.46 -2.91 -8.93
N VAL A 73 -15.90 -2.84 -7.72
CA VAL A 73 -15.69 -4.01 -6.85
C VAL A 73 -16.99 -4.76 -6.53
N PRO A 74 -18.05 -4.12 -6.01
CA PRO A 74 -19.30 -4.81 -5.71
C PRO A 74 -20.02 -5.33 -6.97
N VAL A 75 -20.00 -4.59 -8.09
CA VAL A 75 -20.61 -5.06 -9.36
C VAL A 75 -19.89 -6.32 -9.85
N TYR A 76 -18.57 -6.33 -9.84
CA TYR A 76 -17.78 -7.49 -10.23
C TYR A 76 -18.05 -8.69 -9.31
N ALA A 77 -18.16 -8.45 -8.00
CA ALA A 77 -18.48 -9.50 -7.03
C ALA A 77 -19.85 -10.15 -7.30
N VAL A 78 -20.87 -9.37 -7.66
CA VAL A 78 -22.19 -9.90 -8.03
C VAL A 78 -22.12 -10.71 -9.33
N VAL A 79 -21.48 -10.17 -10.38
CA VAL A 79 -21.30 -10.90 -11.65
C VAL A 79 -20.56 -12.21 -11.44
N PHE A 80 -19.50 -12.19 -10.63
CA PHE A 80 -18.74 -13.40 -10.31
C PHE A 80 -19.59 -14.44 -9.56
N GLN A 81 -20.43 -14.01 -8.62
CA GLN A 81 -21.34 -14.90 -7.91
C GLN A 81 -22.43 -15.49 -8.83
N GLN A 82 -23.05 -14.66 -9.67
CA GLN A 82 -24.04 -15.13 -10.64
C GLN A 82 -23.45 -16.16 -11.61
N LYS A 83 -22.20 -15.97 -12.07
CA LYS A 83 -21.50 -16.96 -12.91
C LYS A 83 -21.28 -18.30 -12.21
N LYS A 84 -21.10 -18.31 -10.89
CA LYS A 84 -20.96 -19.55 -10.11
C LYS A 84 -22.30 -20.24 -9.88
N THR A 85 -23.39 -19.48 -9.72
CA THR A 85 -24.74 -20.03 -9.49
C THR A 85 -25.42 -20.48 -10.79
N ALA A 86 -25.14 -19.85 -11.93
CA ALA A 86 -25.73 -20.18 -13.23
C ALA A 86 -25.24 -21.50 -13.85
N SER A 87 -24.23 -22.15 -13.26
CA SER A 87 -23.69 -23.45 -13.69
C SER A 87 -24.42 -24.65 -13.07
N GLY A 88 -25.56 -24.42 -12.38
CA GLY A 88 -26.42 -25.48 -11.84
C GLY A 88 -27.23 -26.19 -12.91
#